data_AF-A0A9W7SIZ4-F1
#
_entry.id   AF-A0A9W7SIZ4-F1
#
_cell.length_a   1.000
_cell.length_b   1.000
_cell.length_c   1.000
_cell.angle_alpha   90.00
_cell.angle_beta   90.00
_cell.angle_gamma   90.00
#
_symmetry.space_group_name_H-M   'P 1'
#
loop_
_entity.id
_entity.type
_entity.pdbx_description
1 polymer ?
#
loop_
_entity_poly.entity_id
_entity_poly.type
_entity_poly.pdbx_seq_one_letter_code
_entity_poly.pdbx_strand_id
1 'polypeptide(L)'
;MIYRLLLEEPQQITIVQDKPYRSSIAKLVVSTFHDENLHKGLVFDATARKWQKQEPSPLAILRVSKLLLQESAAVMYGENSFSLSDTSRLKEFLVAIGTMRQNLRFVSVRAHGYTASAIRSAFNLLKDAKGLRAVTFHYTSISTFSRYGLVGPGGRQSRQDAATSFIRDCRPLLRVLQKAQRKVEVPVDVLGIITVGWEEEACCSCSEGKDSWGCRRVSDGSCADLPGDCREINARIRELAARELGIKMLT
;
A
#
# COMPACT_ATOMS: atom_id res chain seq x y z
N MET A 1 18.34 -4.42 -19.24
CA MET A 1 18.68 -3.04 -18.81
C MET A 1 19.55 -3.16 -17.56
N ILE A 2 20.69 -2.49 -17.50
CA ILE A 2 21.70 -2.67 -16.43
C ILE A 2 21.12 -2.46 -15.02
N TYR A 3 20.13 -1.58 -14.86
CA TYR A 3 19.49 -1.34 -13.57
C TYR A 3 18.70 -2.52 -13.02
N ARG A 4 18.27 -3.46 -13.86
CA ARG A 4 17.64 -4.71 -13.39
C ARG A 4 18.66 -5.64 -12.72
N LEU A 5 19.94 -5.53 -13.09
CA LEU A 5 21.06 -6.22 -12.44
C LEU A 5 21.55 -5.49 -11.18
N LEU A 6 21.11 -4.25 -10.95
CA LEU A 6 21.46 -3.48 -9.75
C LEU A 6 20.32 -3.49 -8.72
N LEU A 7 19.08 -3.69 -9.17
CA LEU A 7 17.85 -3.71 -8.37
C LEU A 7 17.23 -5.12 -8.35
N GLU A 8 18.08 -6.16 -8.29
CA GLU A 8 17.75 -7.55 -8.65
C GLU A 8 16.58 -8.15 -7.87
N GLU A 9 16.35 -7.69 -6.65
CA GLU A 9 15.26 -8.18 -5.81
C GLU A 9 14.22 -7.09 -5.57
N PRO A 10 12.95 -7.33 -5.96
CA PRO A 10 11.82 -6.53 -5.54
C PRO A 10 11.80 -6.34 -4.02
N GLN A 11 11.86 -5.09 -3.57
CA GLN A 11 11.78 -4.75 -2.15
C GLN A 11 10.47 -4.05 -1.82
N GLN A 12 10.03 -4.23 -0.58
CA GLN A 12 9.00 -3.39 -0.01
C GLN A 12 9.65 -2.12 0.58
N ILE A 13 9.33 -0.99 -0.01
CA ILE A 13 9.83 0.33 0.37
C ILE A 13 8.74 1.02 1.18
N THR A 14 9.00 1.25 2.46
CA THR A 14 8.08 2.04 3.28
C THR A 14 8.39 3.51 3.12
N ILE A 15 7.36 4.32 2.85
CA ILE A 15 7.45 5.78 2.79
C ILE A 15 6.85 6.38 4.06
N VAL A 16 7.64 7.20 4.77
CA VAL A 16 7.25 7.90 6.00
C VAL A 16 7.42 9.40 5.81
N GLN A 17 6.69 10.19 6.61
CA GLN A 17 6.90 11.63 6.65
C GLN A 17 7.89 11.96 7.76
N ASP A 18 9.05 12.49 7.38
CA ASP A 18 10.05 12.98 8.32
C ASP A 18 9.97 14.50 8.45
N LYS A 19 10.12 15.01 9.67
CA LYS A 19 10.23 16.43 9.95
C LYS A 19 11.63 16.68 10.52
N PRO A 20 12.59 17.14 9.69
CA PRO A 20 13.95 17.34 10.17
C PRO A 20 13.98 18.35 11.31
N TYR A 21 14.90 18.14 12.27
CA TYR A 21 15.08 19.03 13.41
C TYR A 21 15.28 20.47 12.92
N ARG A 22 14.45 21.40 13.42
CA ARG A 22 14.36 22.83 13.03
C ARG A 22 13.70 23.16 11.68
N SER A 23 13.14 22.21 10.94
CA SER A 23 12.29 22.52 9.79
C SER A 23 10.81 22.51 10.17
N SER A 24 10.06 23.50 9.68
CA SER A 24 8.59 23.48 9.73
C SER A 24 7.99 22.56 8.65
N ILE A 25 8.77 22.21 7.62
CA ILE A 25 8.32 21.47 6.46
C ILE A 25 8.69 20.00 6.62
N ALA A 26 7.68 19.15 6.69
CA ALA A 26 7.89 17.73 6.67
C ALA A 26 8.05 17.23 5.22
N LYS A 27 8.89 16.20 5.03
CA LYS A 27 9.23 15.62 3.73
C LYS A 27 8.94 14.12 3.75
N LEU A 28 8.55 13.59 2.60
CA LEU A 28 8.44 12.14 2.43
C LEU A 28 9.82 11.53 2.22
N VAL A 29 10.14 10.52 3.01
CA VAL A 29 11.40 9.77 2.96
C VAL A 29 11.13 8.27 3.05
N VAL A 30 12.08 7.46 2.63
CA VAL A 30 12.04 6.00 2.88
C VAL A 30 12.26 5.73 4.38
N SER A 31 11.55 4.78 4.98
CA SER A 31 11.60 4.52 6.43
C SER A 31 12.98 4.18 6.97
N THR A 32 13.87 3.60 6.15
CA THR A 32 15.27 3.36 6.50
C THR A 32 16.02 4.64 6.85
N PHE A 33 15.51 5.82 6.50
CA PHE A 33 16.08 7.11 6.91
C PHE A 33 15.71 7.50 8.34
N HIS A 34 14.75 6.83 8.98
CA HIS A 34 14.21 7.25 10.28
C HIS A 34 14.98 6.69 11.49
N ASP A 35 15.74 5.60 11.33
CA ASP A 35 16.63 5.08 12.39
C ASP A 35 17.91 5.91 12.58
N GLU A 36 18.10 6.97 11.80
CA GLU A 36 19.43 7.56 11.57
C GLU A 36 19.71 8.91 12.25
N ASN A 37 19.17 9.19 13.44
CA ASN A 37 19.80 10.23 14.27
C ASN A 37 20.84 9.65 15.26
N LEU A 38 20.77 8.36 15.59
CA LEU A 38 21.72 7.72 16.50
C LEU A 38 22.68 6.73 15.79
N HIS A 39 22.23 6.09 14.70
CA HIS A 39 22.99 5.01 14.04
C HIS A 39 22.99 5.11 12.51
N LYS A 40 23.29 6.30 11.97
CA LYS A 40 23.34 6.56 10.52
C LYS A 40 24.33 5.64 9.80
N GLY A 41 23.88 4.99 8.73
CA GLY A 41 24.66 4.02 7.96
C GLY A 41 24.86 2.70 8.69
N LEU A 42 24.03 2.39 9.70
CA LEU A 42 24.06 1.13 10.43
C LEU A 42 22.67 0.48 10.47
N VAL A 43 22.62 -0.85 10.37
CA VAL A 43 21.41 -1.66 10.56
C VAL A 43 21.59 -2.51 11.81
N PHE A 44 20.55 -2.60 12.66
CA PHE A 44 20.60 -3.46 13.83
C PHE A 44 20.40 -4.92 13.43
N ASP A 45 21.44 -5.73 13.62
CA ASP A 45 21.34 -7.19 13.51
C ASP A 45 20.78 -7.74 14.84
N ALA A 46 19.53 -8.18 14.82
CA ALA A 46 18.84 -8.73 15.99
C ALA A 46 19.45 -10.06 16.47
N THR A 47 20.05 -10.83 15.58
CA THR A 47 20.70 -12.11 15.89
C THR A 47 22.05 -11.89 16.56
N ALA A 48 22.87 -10.99 16.01
CA ALA A 48 24.17 -10.63 16.60
C ALA A 48 24.07 -9.60 17.74
N ARG A 49 22.88 -9.00 17.93
CA ARG A 49 22.60 -7.89 18.86
C ARG A 49 23.58 -6.72 18.69
N LYS A 50 23.95 -6.41 17.45
CA LYS A 50 24.95 -5.39 17.11
C LYS A 50 24.48 -4.55 15.94
N TRP A 51 24.88 -3.29 15.95
CA TRP A 51 24.77 -2.42 14.79
C TRP A 51 25.86 -2.78 13.78
N GLN A 52 25.46 -3.18 12.58
CA GLN A 52 26.36 -3.48 11.47
C GLN A 52 26.31 -2.37 10.43
N LYS A 53 27.37 -2.19 9.63
CA LYS A 53 27.34 -1.22 8.52
C LYS A 53 26.22 -1.58 7.56
N GLN A 54 25.36 -0.62 7.28
CA GLN A 54 24.34 -0.74 6.26
C GLN A 54 25.03 -0.87 4.91
N GLU A 55 24.71 -1.93 4.18
CA GLU A 55 25.13 -2.01 2.78
C GLU A 55 24.52 -0.85 1.98
N PRO A 56 25.27 -0.26 1.04
CA PRO A 56 24.75 0.81 0.22
C PRO A 56 23.43 0.38 -0.44
N SER A 57 22.33 1.06 -0.11
CA SER A 57 21.06 0.77 -0.75
C SER A 57 21.23 0.95 -2.26
N PRO A 58 20.81 -0.02 -3.09
CA PRO A 58 20.81 0.14 -4.55
C PRO A 58 20.04 1.40 -4.99
N LEU A 59 19.09 1.86 -4.17
CA LEU A 59 18.32 3.08 -4.39
C LEU A 59 19.14 4.37 -4.27
N ALA A 60 20.32 4.32 -3.65
CA ALA A 60 21.23 5.45 -3.55
C ALA A 60 21.72 5.93 -4.92
N ILE A 61 21.83 5.02 -5.90
CA ILE A 61 22.27 5.36 -7.27
C ILE A 61 21.29 6.31 -7.97
N LEU A 62 20.01 6.24 -7.59
CA LEU A 62 18.94 7.09 -8.13
C LEU A 62 19.13 8.57 -7.77
N ARG A 63 19.93 8.86 -6.74
CA ARG A 63 20.20 10.23 -6.27
C ARG A 63 21.37 10.89 -7.00
N VAL A 64 22.14 10.13 -7.76
CA VAL A 64 23.39 10.61 -8.37
C VAL A 64 23.12 11.53 -9.57
N SER A 65 22.07 11.25 -10.37
CA SER A 65 21.72 12.06 -11.53
C SER A 65 20.25 11.93 -11.91
N LYS A 66 19.67 13.03 -12.43
CA LYS A 66 18.31 13.04 -13.00
C LYS A 66 18.16 12.06 -14.17
N LEU A 67 19.20 11.87 -14.96
CA LEU A 67 19.20 10.93 -16.08
C LEU A 67 19.09 9.49 -15.58
N LEU A 68 19.94 9.12 -14.62
CA LEU A 68 19.91 7.79 -14.00
C LEU A 68 18.54 7.54 -13.35
N LEU A 69 17.97 8.54 -12.67
CA LEU A 69 16.63 8.44 -12.10
C LEU A 69 15.56 8.17 -13.16
N GLN A 70 15.60 8.85 -14.30
CA GLN A 70 14.63 8.64 -15.39
C GLN A 70 14.76 7.24 -16.01
N GLU A 71 15.98 6.79 -16.26
CA GLU A 71 16.24 5.48 -16.86
C GLU A 71 15.81 4.35 -15.93
N SER A 72 16.14 4.46 -14.65
CA SER A 72 15.84 3.44 -13.64
C SER A 72 14.42 3.51 -13.08
N ALA A 73 13.68 4.60 -13.29
CA ALA A 73 12.33 4.78 -12.74
C ALA A 73 11.39 3.62 -13.11
N ALA A 74 11.50 3.07 -14.31
CA ALA A 74 10.68 1.94 -14.74
C ALA A 74 10.92 0.68 -13.91
N VAL A 75 12.19 0.41 -13.55
CA VAL A 75 12.58 -0.73 -12.70
C VAL A 75 12.21 -0.42 -11.26
N MET A 76 12.60 0.76 -10.77
CA MET A 76 12.36 1.20 -9.39
C MET A 76 10.89 1.18 -9.01
N TYR A 77 10.03 1.85 -9.77
CA TYR A 77 8.60 1.91 -9.46
C TYR A 77 7.82 0.69 -9.95
N GLY A 78 8.39 -0.05 -10.90
CA GLY A 78 7.72 -1.17 -11.56
C GLY A 78 7.98 -2.53 -10.93
N GLU A 79 9.06 -2.69 -10.18
CA GLU A 79 9.42 -3.95 -9.53
C GLU A 79 9.23 -3.88 -8.01
N ASN A 80 9.41 -2.72 -7.38
CA ASN A 80 9.24 -2.56 -5.94
C ASN A 80 7.79 -2.28 -5.52
N SER A 81 7.50 -2.58 -4.25
CA SER A 81 6.23 -2.25 -3.59
C SER A 81 6.40 -1.07 -2.66
N PHE A 82 5.46 -0.12 -2.67
CA PHE A 82 5.51 1.09 -1.84
C PHE A 82 4.44 1.05 -0.76
N SER A 83 4.86 0.90 0.50
CA SER A 83 3.97 0.89 1.68
C SER A 83 3.90 2.28 2.30
N LEU A 84 2.71 2.81 2.50
CA LEU A 84 2.48 4.13 3.09
C LEU A 84 1.53 4.05 4.29
N SER A 85 1.71 4.95 5.25
CA SER A 85 0.88 4.98 6.46
C SER A 85 -0.60 5.24 6.16
N ASP A 86 -0.88 6.12 5.19
CA ASP A 86 -2.24 6.56 4.90
C ASP A 86 -2.40 7.11 3.46
N THR A 87 -3.66 7.35 3.07
CA THR A 87 -4.02 7.82 1.74
C THR A 87 -3.60 9.26 1.46
N SER A 88 -3.32 10.06 2.50
CA SER A 88 -2.75 11.41 2.34
C SER A 88 -1.28 11.31 1.95
N ARG A 89 -0.52 10.41 2.59
CA ARG A 89 0.86 10.11 2.19
C ARG A 89 0.94 9.52 0.81
N LEU A 90 0.01 8.64 0.46
CA LEU A 90 -0.07 8.12 -0.91
C LEU A 90 -0.24 9.26 -1.92
N LYS A 91 -1.16 10.19 -1.67
CA LYS A 91 -1.35 11.37 -2.53
C LYS A 91 -0.07 12.19 -2.63
N GLU A 92 0.55 12.55 -1.50
CA GLU A 92 1.77 13.35 -1.47
C GLU A 92 2.93 12.66 -2.21
N PHE A 93 3.07 11.34 -2.05
CA PHE A 93 4.07 10.53 -2.76
C PHE A 93 3.84 10.57 -4.26
N LEU A 94 2.61 10.37 -4.72
CA LEU A 94 2.24 10.41 -6.14
C LEU A 94 2.49 11.78 -6.77
N VAL A 95 2.30 12.87 -6.01
CA VAL A 95 2.66 14.23 -6.42
C VAL A 95 4.19 14.36 -6.52
N ALA A 96 4.93 13.89 -5.52
CA ALA A 96 6.38 14.02 -5.44
C ALA A 96 7.11 13.29 -6.58
N ILE A 97 6.65 12.09 -6.97
CA ILE A 97 7.27 11.34 -8.08
C ILE A 97 6.83 11.84 -9.47
N GLY A 98 5.88 12.79 -9.53
CA GLY A 98 5.46 13.42 -10.77
C GLY A 98 5.02 12.40 -11.82
N THR A 99 5.51 12.54 -13.05
CA THR A 99 5.14 11.66 -14.18
C THR A 99 5.64 10.23 -14.03
N MET A 100 6.63 9.97 -13.15
CA MET A 100 7.17 8.63 -12.93
C MET A 100 6.14 7.68 -12.30
N ARG A 101 5.03 8.21 -11.74
CA ARG A 101 3.89 7.42 -11.28
C ARG A 101 3.33 6.47 -12.33
N GLN A 102 3.51 6.75 -13.62
CA GLN A 102 3.09 5.84 -14.70
C GLN A 102 3.75 4.46 -14.63
N ASN A 103 4.91 4.37 -13.96
CA ASN A 103 5.68 3.14 -13.80
C ASN A 103 5.26 2.34 -12.56
N LEU A 104 4.43 2.89 -11.66
CA LEU A 104 4.03 2.20 -10.43
C LEU A 104 3.24 0.92 -10.72
N ARG A 105 3.61 -0.16 -10.03
CA ARG A 105 2.89 -1.44 -10.10
C ARG A 105 2.29 -1.92 -8.79
N PHE A 106 2.93 -1.65 -7.66
CA PHE A 106 2.53 -2.19 -6.36
C PHE A 106 2.54 -1.10 -5.30
N VAL A 107 1.40 -0.89 -4.64
CA VAL A 107 1.22 0.09 -3.56
C VAL A 107 0.46 -0.57 -2.43
N SER A 108 0.89 -0.35 -1.18
CA SER A 108 0.11 -0.72 -0.01
C SER A 108 -0.15 0.47 0.93
N VAL A 109 -1.32 0.47 1.56
CA VAL A 109 -1.72 1.43 2.60
C VAL A 109 -1.93 0.65 3.89
N ARG A 110 -1.18 1.04 4.92
CA ARG A 110 -1.14 0.39 6.25
C ARG A 110 -2.44 0.55 7.03
N ALA A 111 -2.48 -0.02 8.24
CA ALA A 111 -3.66 -0.01 9.09
C ALA A 111 -4.14 1.41 9.39
N HIS A 112 -5.47 1.56 9.44
CA HIS A 112 -6.16 2.82 9.69
C HIS A 112 -5.77 3.96 8.73
N GLY A 113 -5.14 3.63 7.60
CA GLY A 113 -4.63 4.60 6.65
C GLY A 113 -5.66 5.16 5.67
N TYR A 114 -6.89 4.64 5.65
CA TYR A 114 -7.89 5.09 4.69
C TYR A 114 -8.55 6.41 5.12
N THR A 115 -8.47 7.41 4.27
CA THR A 115 -9.28 8.65 4.37
C THR A 115 -10.00 8.93 3.05
N ALA A 116 -11.34 9.05 3.09
CA ALA A 116 -12.20 9.20 1.92
C ALA A 116 -11.94 10.47 1.09
N SER A 117 -11.53 11.57 1.73
CA SER A 117 -11.19 12.82 1.02
C SER A 117 -9.87 12.68 0.24
N ALA A 118 -8.84 12.12 0.88
CA ALA A 118 -7.51 11.98 0.29
C ALA A 118 -7.44 10.88 -0.78
N ILE A 119 -8.16 9.77 -0.57
CA ILE A 119 -8.10 8.62 -1.49
C ILE A 119 -8.60 8.94 -2.89
N ARG A 120 -9.65 9.77 -3.04
CA ARG A 120 -10.16 10.17 -4.35
C ARG A 120 -9.11 10.93 -5.16
N SER A 121 -8.36 11.81 -4.51
CA SER A 121 -7.22 12.49 -5.13
C SER A 121 -6.10 11.51 -5.48
N ALA A 122 -5.77 10.59 -4.59
CA ALA A 122 -4.75 9.56 -4.83
C ALA A 122 -5.11 8.66 -6.02
N PHE A 123 -6.35 8.15 -6.08
CA PHE A 123 -6.83 7.34 -7.20
C PHE A 123 -6.88 8.11 -8.51
N ASN A 124 -7.18 9.41 -8.49
CA ASN A 124 -7.09 10.23 -9.69
C ASN A 124 -5.67 10.31 -10.23
N LEU A 125 -4.65 10.42 -9.36
CA LEU A 125 -3.25 10.41 -9.77
C LEU A 125 -2.79 9.02 -10.23
N LEU A 126 -3.27 7.96 -9.60
CA LEU A 126 -2.95 6.57 -9.98
C LEU A 126 -3.51 6.15 -11.35
N LYS A 127 -4.44 6.90 -11.94
CA LYS A 127 -4.92 6.64 -13.31
C LYS A 127 -3.80 6.64 -14.36
N ASP A 128 -2.71 7.35 -14.08
CA ASP A 128 -1.56 7.41 -14.97
C ASP A 128 -0.74 6.10 -14.94
N ALA A 129 -0.82 5.35 -13.84
CA ALA A 129 -0.21 4.04 -13.66
C ALA A 129 -0.99 2.95 -14.40
N LYS A 130 -0.97 2.98 -15.74
CA LYS A 130 -1.71 2.00 -16.58
C LYS A 130 -1.25 0.56 -16.37
N GLY A 131 -0.01 0.37 -15.92
CA GLY A 131 0.58 -0.92 -15.58
C GLY A 131 0.37 -1.36 -14.13
N LEU A 132 -0.46 -0.67 -13.36
CA LEU A 132 -0.73 -0.98 -11.95
C LEU A 132 -1.24 -2.43 -11.81
N ARG A 133 -0.67 -3.16 -10.85
CA ARG A 133 -0.95 -4.59 -10.61
C ARG A 133 -1.61 -4.83 -9.27
N ALA A 134 -1.21 -4.11 -8.23
CA ALA A 134 -1.81 -4.22 -6.91
C ALA A 134 -1.88 -2.88 -6.17
N VAL A 135 -3.03 -2.62 -5.55
CA VAL A 135 -3.24 -1.62 -4.52
C VAL A 135 -3.86 -2.34 -3.33
N THR A 136 -3.06 -2.51 -2.28
CA THR A 136 -3.45 -3.27 -1.10
C THR A 136 -3.80 -2.32 0.04
N PHE A 137 -4.95 -2.50 0.67
CA PHE A 137 -5.29 -1.80 1.89
C PHE A 137 -5.25 -2.78 3.05
N HIS A 138 -4.75 -2.34 4.20
CA HIS A 138 -4.91 -3.14 5.40
C HIS A 138 -6.39 -3.31 5.75
N TYR A 139 -6.76 -4.47 6.31
CA TYR A 139 -8.12 -4.83 6.69
C TYR A 139 -8.80 -3.74 7.51
N THR A 140 -8.11 -3.27 8.55
CA THR A 140 -8.66 -2.23 9.43
C THR A 140 -8.93 -0.92 8.71
N SER A 141 -8.24 -0.61 7.62
CA SER A 141 -8.46 0.60 6.84
C SER A 141 -9.82 0.59 6.13
N ILE A 142 -10.35 -0.58 5.80
CA ILE A 142 -11.67 -0.72 5.17
C ILE A 142 -12.73 -1.11 6.21
N SER A 143 -12.42 -1.98 7.16
CA SER A 143 -13.37 -2.50 8.14
C SER A 143 -13.68 -1.53 9.29
N THR A 144 -12.77 -0.60 9.63
CA THR A 144 -12.96 0.37 10.73
C THR A 144 -13.37 1.78 10.30
N PHE A 145 -13.95 1.92 9.11
CA PHE A 145 -14.42 3.18 8.52
C PHE A 145 -15.44 3.98 9.38
N SER A 146 -15.78 3.52 10.58
CA SER A 146 -16.68 4.15 11.54
C SER A 146 -15.99 4.96 12.67
N ARG A 147 -14.65 5.04 12.74
CA ARG A 147 -14.01 5.76 13.88
C ARG A 147 -14.30 7.26 14.00
N TYR A 148 -14.88 7.92 12.99
CA TYR A 148 -15.26 9.34 13.06
C TYR A 148 -16.76 9.63 12.81
N GLY A 149 -17.62 8.63 12.96
CA GLY A 149 -19.07 8.86 12.85
C GLY A 149 -19.91 7.64 13.19
N LEU A 150 -20.32 7.57 14.47
CA LEU A 150 -21.57 6.97 14.94
C LEU A 150 -21.96 5.60 14.35
N VAL A 151 -21.14 4.57 14.50
CA VAL A 151 -21.66 3.21 14.69
C VAL A 151 -20.74 2.53 15.69
N GLY A 152 -21.33 1.89 16.72
CA GLY A 152 -20.60 0.98 17.61
C GLY A 152 -20.06 -0.24 16.86
N PRO A 153 -19.77 -1.37 17.53
CA PRO A 153 -19.22 -2.57 16.88
C PRO A 153 -20.09 -2.95 15.67
N GLY A 154 -19.58 -2.64 14.48
CA GLY A 154 -20.38 -2.65 13.26
C GLY A 154 -20.55 -4.09 12.82
N GLY A 155 -21.76 -4.63 12.95
CA GLY A 155 -22.11 -5.94 12.42
C GLY A 155 -21.79 -6.07 10.92
N ARG A 156 -21.89 -7.28 10.37
CA ARG A 156 -21.61 -7.60 8.95
C ARG A 156 -22.15 -6.56 7.95
N GLN A 157 -23.30 -5.95 8.23
CA GLN A 157 -23.89 -4.89 7.40
C GLN A 157 -22.97 -3.66 7.23
N SER A 158 -22.33 -3.19 8.30
CA SER A 158 -21.43 -2.02 8.25
C SER A 158 -20.20 -2.28 7.37
N ARG A 159 -19.71 -3.53 7.36
CA ARG A 159 -18.60 -3.96 6.49
C ARG A 159 -19.00 -3.94 5.01
N GLN A 160 -20.23 -4.34 4.69
CA GLN A 160 -20.75 -4.29 3.31
C GLN A 160 -20.90 -2.85 2.80
N ASP A 161 -21.36 -1.94 3.65
CA ASP A 161 -21.52 -0.52 3.31
C ASP A 161 -20.16 0.17 3.10
N ALA A 162 -19.15 -0.20 3.91
CA ALA A 162 -17.77 0.26 3.76
C ALA A 162 -17.16 -0.20 2.43
N ALA A 163 -17.30 -1.49 2.09
CA ALA A 163 -16.84 -2.02 0.80
C ALA A 163 -17.53 -1.32 -0.39
N THR A 164 -18.83 -1.04 -0.27
CA THR A 164 -19.60 -0.31 -1.29
C THR A 164 -19.08 1.12 -1.49
N SER A 165 -18.87 1.84 -0.39
CA SER A 165 -18.32 3.20 -0.43
C SER A 165 -16.91 3.24 -0.99
N PHE A 166 -16.08 2.28 -0.58
CA PHE A 166 -14.72 2.11 -1.07
C PHE A 166 -14.68 1.87 -2.59
N ILE A 167 -15.49 0.95 -3.10
CA ILE A 167 -15.53 0.66 -4.55
C ILE A 167 -16.05 1.85 -5.36
N ARG A 168 -17.02 2.60 -4.82
CA ARG A 168 -17.48 3.85 -5.44
C ARG A 168 -16.34 4.86 -5.59
N ASP A 169 -15.46 4.99 -4.59
CA ASP A 169 -14.28 5.85 -4.67
C ASP A 169 -13.24 5.31 -5.68
N CYS A 170 -13.10 3.98 -5.82
CA CYS A 170 -12.21 3.32 -6.77
C CYS A 170 -12.68 3.37 -8.23
N ARG A 171 -13.99 3.53 -8.46
CA ARG A 171 -14.63 3.43 -9.79
C ARG A 171 -13.89 4.16 -10.91
N PRO A 172 -13.45 5.43 -10.76
CA PRO A 172 -12.78 6.13 -11.84
C PRO A 172 -11.43 5.51 -12.22
N LEU A 173 -10.70 4.98 -11.25
CA LEU A 173 -9.42 4.29 -11.48
C LEU A 173 -9.65 2.97 -12.22
N LEU A 174 -10.58 2.14 -11.72
CA LEU A 174 -10.89 0.83 -12.29
C LEU A 174 -11.30 0.91 -13.77
N ARG A 175 -12.09 1.92 -14.16
CA ARG A 175 -12.47 2.15 -15.56
C ARG A 175 -11.29 2.48 -16.46
N VAL A 176 -10.35 3.30 -15.97
CA VAL A 176 -9.14 3.66 -16.74
C VAL A 176 -8.24 2.43 -16.89
N LEU A 177 -8.04 1.67 -15.82
CA LEU A 177 -7.25 0.44 -15.86
C LEU A 177 -7.88 -0.59 -16.80
N GLN A 178 -9.19 -0.82 -16.74
CA GLN A 178 -9.88 -1.72 -17.66
C GLN A 178 -9.67 -1.33 -19.13
N LYS A 179 -9.77 -0.03 -19.45
CA LYS A 179 -9.53 0.47 -20.81
C LYS A 179 -8.07 0.29 -21.24
N ALA A 180 -7.12 0.47 -20.32
CA ALA A 180 -5.71 0.30 -20.59
C ALA A 180 -5.35 -1.18 -20.83
N GLN A 181 -5.83 -2.08 -19.98
CA GLN A 181 -5.53 -3.52 -20.03
C GLN A 181 -6.04 -4.19 -21.31
N ARG A 182 -7.11 -3.70 -21.94
CA ARG A 182 -7.58 -4.18 -23.26
C ARG A 182 -6.56 -4.04 -24.39
N LYS A 183 -5.55 -3.18 -24.23
CA LYS A 183 -4.51 -2.92 -25.24
C LYS A 183 -3.20 -3.65 -24.96
N VAL A 184 -3.09 -4.31 -23.81
CA VAL A 184 -1.87 -4.99 -23.38
C VAL A 184 -1.93 -6.44 -23.84
N GLU A 185 -0.79 -6.97 -24.29
CA GLU A 185 -0.65 -8.35 -24.75
C GLU A 185 -0.97 -9.37 -23.64
N VAL A 186 -0.51 -9.09 -22.42
CA VAL A 186 -0.80 -9.88 -21.21
C VAL A 186 -1.60 -9.01 -20.24
N PRO A 187 -2.96 -9.05 -20.32
CA PRO A 187 -3.80 -8.25 -19.46
C PRO A 187 -3.75 -8.75 -18.01
N VAL A 188 -3.75 -7.81 -17.07
CA VAL A 188 -3.92 -8.09 -15.64
C VAL A 188 -5.40 -8.13 -15.30
N ASP A 189 -5.80 -9.04 -14.41
CA ASP A 189 -7.16 -9.04 -13.87
C ASP A 189 -7.43 -7.76 -13.07
N VAL A 190 -8.21 -6.86 -13.66
CA VAL A 190 -8.57 -5.56 -13.07
C VAL A 190 -9.33 -5.73 -11.75
N LEU A 191 -10.10 -6.82 -11.60
CA LEU A 191 -10.84 -7.10 -10.37
C LEU A 191 -9.89 -7.51 -9.23
N GLY A 192 -8.71 -8.02 -9.56
CA GLY A 192 -7.67 -8.39 -8.60
C GLY A 192 -6.70 -7.26 -8.26
N ILE A 193 -6.78 -6.09 -8.91
CA ILE A 193 -5.84 -5.00 -8.65
C ILE A 193 -6.05 -4.42 -7.25
N ILE A 194 -7.30 -4.26 -6.81
CA ILE A 194 -7.59 -3.68 -5.50
C ILE A 194 -7.90 -4.81 -4.52
N THR A 195 -7.08 -4.91 -3.48
CA THR A 195 -7.20 -5.99 -2.48
C THR A 195 -7.10 -5.46 -1.07
N VAL A 196 -7.57 -6.28 -0.13
CA VAL A 196 -7.48 -6.04 1.31
C VAL A 196 -6.62 -7.15 1.93
N GLY A 197 -5.57 -6.76 2.65
CA GLY A 197 -4.64 -7.67 3.34
C GLY A 197 -4.65 -7.47 4.85
N TRP A 198 -4.13 -8.45 5.60
CA TRP A 198 -4.05 -8.42 7.07
C TRP A 198 -2.65 -8.77 7.62
N GLU A 199 -1.73 -9.17 6.75
CA GLU A 199 -0.46 -9.79 7.15
C GLU A 199 0.56 -8.77 7.72
N GLU A 200 0.50 -7.50 7.30
CA GLU A 200 1.51 -6.49 7.68
C GLU A 200 1.42 -6.02 9.15
N GLU A 201 0.31 -6.28 9.85
CA GLU A 201 0.09 -5.85 11.24
C GLU A 201 -0.71 -6.88 12.05
N ALA A 202 -0.39 -8.17 11.90
CA ALA A 202 -0.86 -9.16 12.85
C ALA A 202 -0.46 -8.72 14.27
N CYS A 203 -1.39 -8.77 15.22
CA CYS A 203 -1.10 -8.43 16.61
C CYS A 203 0.11 -9.24 17.10
N CYS A 204 1.05 -8.60 17.82
CA CYS A 204 2.31 -9.22 18.27
C CYS A 204 2.12 -10.57 18.99
N SER A 205 0.95 -10.78 19.60
CA SER A 205 0.61 -12.05 20.24
C SER A 205 0.34 -13.19 19.24
N CYS A 206 -0.33 -12.90 18.12
CA CYS A 206 -0.64 -13.88 17.09
C CYS A 206 0.54 -14.20 16.18
N SER A 207 1.43 -13.22 15.93
CA SER A 207 2.69 -13.49 15.21
C SER A 207 3.60 -14.45 15.98
N GLU A 208 3.48 -14.51 17.31
CA GLU A 208 4.25 -15.41 18.17
C GLU A 208 3.53 -16.73 18.49
N GLY A 209 2.35 -16.99 17.90
CA GLY A 209 1.57 -18.19 18.19
C GLY A 209 1.08 -18.29 19.64
N LYS A 210 1.06 -17.17 20.37
CA LYS A 210 0.60 -17.12 21.76
C LYS A 210 -0.84 -16.64 21.79
N ASP A 211 -1.73 -17.49 22.31
CA ASP A 211 -3.08 -17.11 22.73
C ASP A 211 -2.98 -16.19 23.95
N SER A 212 -2.52 -14.96 23.73
CA SER A 212 -2.44 -13.96 24.78
C SER A 212 -3.81 -13.29 24.89
N TRP A 213 -4.28 -13.16 26.13
CA TRP A 213 -5.49 -12.44 26.53
C TRP A 213 -5.53 -10.96 26.08
N GLY A 214 -4.45 -10.46 25.44
CA GLY A 214 -4.29 -9.10 24.93
C GLY A 214 -4.67 -8.86 23.46
N CYS A 215 -5.04 -9.87 22.66
CA CYS A 215 -5.42 -9.71 21.23
C CYS A 215 -6.77 -9.02 21.00
N ARG A 216 -7.19 -8.07 21.87
CA ARG A 216 -8.49 -7.38 21.79
C ARG A 216 -8.51 -6.11 20.93
N ARG A 217 -7.45 -5.81 20.15
CA ARG A 217 -7.32 -4.49 19.50
C ARG A 217 -7.45 -4.45 17.98
N VAL A 218 -7.64 -5.58 17.30
CA VAL A 218 -7.81 -5.60 15.84
C VAL A 218 -9.23 -6.09 15.52
N SER A 219 -10.20 -5.17 15.66
CA SER A 219 -11.65 -5.38 15.42
C SER A 219 -12.35 -6.36 16.38
N ASP A 220 -13.68 -6.33 16.39
CA ASP A 220 -14.58 -7.04 17.33
C ASP A 220 -14.57 -8.59 17.21
N GLY A 221 -13.51 -9.17 16.64
CA GLY A 221 -13.33 -10.60 16.39
C GLY A 221 -11.96 -11.10 16.86
N SER A 222 -11.77 -12.41 16.88
CA SER A 222 -10.46 -12.96 17.21
C SER A 222 -9.50 -12.73 16.04
N CYS A 223 -8.22 -12.57 16.34
CA CYS A 223 -7.17 -12.48 15.34
C CYS A 223 -7.16 -13.71 14.38
N ALA A 224 -7.77 -14.84 14.79
CA ALA A 224 -7.96 -16.05 13.97
C ALA A 224 -9.07 -15.92 12.90
N ASP A 225 -10.03 -15.01 13.07
CA ASP A 225 -11.13 -14.78 12.13
C ASP A 225 -10.72 -13.84 10.97
N LEU A 226 -9.65 -13.06 11.16
CA LEU A 226 -9.16 -12.06 10.19
C LEU A 226 -8.93 -12.62 8.77
N PRO A 227 -8.33 -13.80 8.58
CA PRO A 227 -8.17 -14.36 7.23
C PRO A 227 -9.51 -14.65 6.55
N GLY A 228 -10.51 -15.12 7.32
CA GLY A 228 -11.86 -15.37 6.83
C GLY A 228 -12.56 -14.07 6.44
N ASP A 229 -12.54 -13.09 7.33
CA ASP A 229 -13.10 -11.76 7.11
C ASP A 229 -12.45 -11.05 5.90
N CYS A 230 -11.12 -11.14 5.75
CA CYS A 230 -10.42 -10.58 4.60
C CYS A 230 -10.83 -11.25 3.29
N ARG A 231 -11.01 -12.58 3.27
CA ARG A 231 -11.52 -13.28 2.09
C ARG A 231 -12.94 -12.83 1.74
N GLU A 232 -13.81 -12.69 2.74
CA GLU A 232 -15.19 -12.21 2.53
C GLU A 232 -15.22 -10.78 1.95
N ILE A 233 -14.43 -9.85 2.53
CA ILE A 233 -14.36 -8.48 2.03
C ILE A 233 -13.76 -8.43 0.61
N ASN A 234 -12.71 -9.19 0.33
CA ASN A 234 -12.13 -9.24 -1.02
C ASN A 234 -13.12 -9.81 -2.05
N ALA A 235 -13.84 -10.88 -1.71
CA ALA A 235 -14.88 -11.44 -2.57
C ALA A 235 -15.96 -10.39 -2.87
N ARG A 236 -16.40 -9.64 -1.84
CA ARG A 236 -17.38 -8.56 -2.00
C ARG A 236 -16.86 -7.39 -2.84
N ILE A 237 -15.61 -6.98 -2.62
CA ILE A 237 -14.93 -5.95 -3.43
C ILE A 237 -14.90 -6.37 -4.90
N ARG A 238 -14.52 -7.62 -5.20
CA ARG A 238 -14.51 -8.15 -6.57
C ARG A 238 -15.90 -8.14 -7.20
N GLU A 239 -16.92 -8.60 -6.48
CA GLU A 239 -18.31 -8.59 -6.96
C GLU A 239 -18.80 -7.18 -7.30
N LEU A 240 -18.57 -6.22 -6.39
CA LEU A 240 -18.96 -4.82 -6.57
C LEU A 240 -18.17 -4.17 -7.72
N ALA A 241 -16.87 -4.45 -7.84
CA ALA A 241 -16.05 -3.97 -8.95
C ALA A 241 -16.54 -4.54 -10.29
N ALA A 242 -16.87 -5.83 -10.36
CA ALA A 242 -17.41 -6.47 -11.56
C ALA A 242 -18.73 -5.80 -11.98
N ARG A 243 -19.62 -5.53 -11.02
CA ARG A 243 -20.88 -4.81 -11.23
C ARG A 243 -20.65 -3.40 -11.79
N GLU A 244 -19.72 -2.64 -11.20
CA GLU A 244 -19.40 -1.27 -11.63
C GLU A 244 -18.74 -1.19 -13.02
N LEU A 245 -18.04 -2.26 -13.43
CA LEU A 245 -17.37 -2.39 -14.72
C LEU A 245 -18.21 -3.13 -15.76
N GLY A 246 -19.39 -3.65 -15.40
CA GLY A 246 -20.24 -4.44 -16.29
C GLY A 246 -19.60 -5.78 -16.72
N ILE A 247 -18.74 -6.36 -15.89
CA ILE A 247 -18.08 -7.64 -16.15
C ILE A 247 -18.95 -8.76 -15.58
N LYS A 248 -19.25 -9.79 -16.39
CA LYS A 248 -19.93 -10.99 -15.91
C LYS A 248 -18.92 -11.87 -15.17
N MET A 249 -19.18 -12.14 -13.89
CA MET A 249 -18.41 -13.13 -13.13
C MET A 249 -18.84 -14.53 -13.57
N LEU A 250 -17.89 -15.39 -13.92
CA LEU A 250 -18.14 -16.82 -14.06
C LEU A 250 -18.23 -17.39 -12.65
N THR A 251 -19.44 -17.80 -12.26
CA THR A 251 -19.74 -18.48 -10.99
C THR A 251 -19.28 -19.92 -11.03
#